data_AF-A0A2E3DGD7-F1
#
_entry.id   AF-A0A2E3DGD7-F1
#
_cell.length_a   1.000
_cell.length_b   1.000
_cell.length_c   1.000
_cell.angle_alpha   90.00
_cell.angle_beta   90.00
_cell.angle_gamma   90.00
#
_symmetry.space_group_name_H-M   'P 1'
#
loop_
_entity.id
_entity.type
_entity.pdbx_description
1 polymer ?
#
loop_
_entity_poly.entity_id
_entity_poly.type
_entity_poly.pdbx_seq_one_letter_code
_entity_poly.pdbx_strand_id
1 'polypeptide(L)'
;MRPTPLFLSKVLVDPATKKTAKAHDLRRAFGYRWSRLVKTTQLKELMRHASIETTLTYYVGENAESTAEELWSALGDKLGDKQVVIEKENSKTP
;
A
#
# COMPACT_ATOMS: atom_id res chain seq x y z
N MET A 1 29.59 22.71 30.28
CA MET A 1 28.33 21.95 30.39
C MET A 1 27.77 21.78 28.99
N ARG A 2 27.87 20.59 28.38
CA ARG A 2 27.34 20.33 27.03
C ARG A 2 25.86 19.94 27.15
N PRO A 3 24.94 20.52 26.38
CA PRO A 3 23.52 20.21 26.50
C PRO A 3 23.29 18.76 26.09
N THR A 4 22.65 17.98 26.96
CA THR A 4 22.14 16.65 26.62
C THR A 4 21.14 16.79 25.48
N PRO A 5 21.28 16.05 24.37
CA PRO A 5 20.31 16.11 23.29
C PRO A 5 18.96 15.65 23.82
N LEU A 6 17.98 16.56 23.82
CA LEU A 6 16.60 16.24 24.15
C LEU A 6 16.06 15.33 23.04
N PHE A 7 16.03 14.02 23.29
CA PHE A 7 15.41 13.07 22.37
C PHE A 7 13.90 13.33 22.35
N LEU A 8 13.42 13.95 21.26
CA LEU A 8 12.03 14.39 21.07
C LEU A 8 11.00 13.23 21.01
N SER A 9 11.43 11.98 20.85
CA SER A 9 10.54 10.81 20.85
C SER A 9 11.25 9.56 21.41
N LYS A 10 10.51 8.69 22.11
CA LYS A 10 11.00 7.40 22.65
C LYS A 10 11.03 6.27 21.61
N VAL A 11 10.68 6.55 20.34
CA VAL A 11 10.57 5.55 19.28
C VAL A 11 11.89 5.49 18.52
N LEU A 12 12.56 4.34 18.56
CA LEU A 12 13.78 4.08 17.80
C LEU A 12 13.42 3.60 16.39
N VAL A 13 13.95 4.28 15.38
CA VAL A 13 13.85 3.89 13.96
C VAL A 13 14.99 2.93 13.60
N ASP A 14 16.16 3.15 14.18
CA ASP A 14 17.31 2.27 14.01
C ASP A 14 18.01 2.08 15.38
N PRO A 15 17.99 0.85 15.93
CA PRO A 15 18.60 0.55 17.21
C PRO A 15 20.14 0.59 17.16
N ALA A 16 20.77 0.30 16.02
CA ALA A 16 22.22 0.30 15.87
C ALA A 16 22.78 1.73 15.90
N THR A 17 22.07 2.67 15.25
CA THR A 17 22.48 4.08 15.22
C THR A 17 21.81 4.94 16.30
N LYS A 18 20.97 4.34 17.17
CA LYS A 18 20.13 5.03 18.18
C LYS A 18 19.30 6.19 17.59
N LYS A 19 18.91 6.07 16.33
CA LYS A 19 18.16 7.12 15.64
C LYS A 19 16.72 7.08 16.11
N THR A 20 16.23 8.19 16.65
CA THR A 20 14.83 8.34 17.05
C THR A 20 13.97 8.85 15.90
N ALA A 21 12.69 8.50 15.91
CA ALA A 21 11.72 8.95 14.92
C ALA A 21 11.56 10.47 14.96
N LYS A 22 11.67 11.10 13.78
CA LYS A 22 11.43 12.53 13.58
C LYS A 22 10.02 12.75 13.04
N ALA A 23 9.58 14.02 13.03
CA ALA A 23 8.30 14.42 12.45
C ALA A 23 8.13 13.97 10.99
N HIS A 24 9.23 13.92 10.23
CA HIS A 24 9.23 13.41 8.86
C HIS A 24 8.86 11.92 8.77
N ASP A 25 9.36 11.11 9.71
CA ASP A 25 9.07 9.67 9.76
C ASP A 25 7.60 9.43 10.10
N LEU A 26 7.02 10.24 11.01
CA LEU A 26 5.58 10.22 11.29
C LEU A 26 4.76 10.51 10.03
N ARG A 27 5.14 11.55 9.29
CA ARG A 27 4.47 11.94 8.04
C ARG A 27 4.55 10.83 6.99
N ARG A 28 5.70 10.16 6.85
CA ARG A 28 5.87 9.02 5.93
C ARG A 28 5.02 7.82 6.34
N ALA A 29 5.03 7.45 7.61
CA ALA A 29 4.21 6.35 8.13
C ALA A 29 2.72 6.61 7.95
N PHE A 30 2.28 7.86 8.12
CA PHE A 30 0.90 8.27 7.85
C PHE A 30 0.55 8.09 6.36
N GLY A 31 1.38 8.62 5.45
CA GLY A 31 1.14 8.52 4.01
C GLY A 31 1.09 7.07 3.52
N TYR A 32 1.97 6.21 4.04
CA TYR A 32 2.03 4.79 3.71
C TYR A 32 0.76 4.02 4.09
N ARG A 33 0.18 4.31 5.26
CA ARG A 33 -1.06 3.63 5.69
C ARG A 33 -2.27 4.10 4.88
N TRP A 34 -2.31 5.39 4.56
CA TRP A 34 -3.44 5.98 3.84
C TRP A 34 -3.39 5.68 2.34
N SER A 35 -2.23 5.42 1.73
CA SER A 35 -2.14 5.06 0.31
C SER A 35 -2.91 3.79 -0.07
N ARG A 36 -3.14 2.90 0.90
CA ARG A 36 -3.94 1.69 0.71
C ARG A 36 -5.45 1.93 0.80
N LEU A 37 -5.87 3.07 1.34
CA LEU A 37 -7.28 3.37 1.63
C LEU A 37 -7.87 4.44 0.70
N VAL A 38 -7.04 5.34 0.17
CA VAL A 38 -7.50 6.48 -0.64
C VAL A 38 -6.83 6.53 -2.01
N LYS A 39 -7.51 7.20 -2.95
CA LYS A 39 -6.97 7.45 -4.29
C LYS A 39 -5.76 8.39 -4.20
N THR A 40 -4.79 8.22 -5.11
CA THR A 40 -3.52 8.97 -5.13
C THR A 40 -3.69 10.50 -5.14
N THR A 41 -4.71 11.01 -5.82
CA THR A 41 -5.03 12.46 -5.86
C THR A 41 -5.45 13.00 -4.49
N GLN A 42 -6.27 12.25 -3.76
CA GLN A 42 -6.73 12.60 -2.42
C GLN A 42 -5.57 12.52 -1.41
N LEU A 43 -4.70 11.51 -1.56
CA LEU A 43 -3.49 11.41 -0.73
C LEU A 43 -2.56 12.60 -0.95
N LYS A 44 -2.39 13.08 -2.19
CA LYS A 44 -1.60 14.27 -2.50
C LYS A 44 -2.13 15.49 -1.74
N GLU A 45 -3.44 15.71 -1.74
CA GLU A 45 -4.09 16.82 -1.02
C GLU A 45 -3.92 16.68 0.50
N LEU A 46 -4.17 15.49 1.04
CA LEU A 46 -4.04 15.17 2.47
C LEU A 46 -2.61 15.39 2.96
N MET A 47 -1.62 15.01 2.14
CA MET A 47 -0.22 15.22 2.45
C MET A 47 0.25 16.64 2.10
N ARG A 48 -0.48 17.43 1.30
CA ARG A 48 0.00 18.72 0.76
C ARG A 48 1.30 18.57 -0.06
N HIS A 49 1.39 17.53 -0.88
CA HIS A 49 2.52 17.40 -1.82
C HIS A 49 2.34 18.35 -3.00
N ALA A 50 3.42 19.06 -3.37
CA ALA A 50 3.42 19.98 -4.50
C ALA A 50 3.18 19.23 -5.83
N SER A 51 3.83 18.08 -6.00
CA SER A 51 3.67 17.21 -7.18
C SER A 51 2.98 15.89 -6.83
N ILE A 52 2.20 15.38 -7.77
CA ILE A 52 1.62 14.03 -7.67
C ILE A 52 2.70 12.95 -7.80
N GLU A 53 3.76 13.25 -8.55
CA GLU A 53 4.90 12.36 -8.76
C GLU A 53 5.54 11.95 -7.43
N THR A 54 5.72 12.89 -6.50
CA THR A 54 6.22 12.61 -5.15
C THR A 54 5.33 11.57 -4.43
N THR A 55 4.03 11.61 -4.63
CA THR A 55 3.11 10.65 -3.99
C THR A 55 3.21 9.27 -4.66
N LEU A 56 3.37 9.24 -5.98
CA LEU A 56 3.54 8.01 -6.74
C LEU A 56 4.87 7.30 -6.40
N THR A 57 5.98 8.04 -6.41
CA THR A 57 7.33 7.50 -6.17
C THR A 57 7.43 6.79 -4.83
N TYR A 58 6.85 7.35 -3.77
CA TYR A 58 7.01 6.80 -2.43
C TYR A 58 5.99 5.72 -2.05
N TYR A 59 4.83 5.63 -2.72
CA TYR A 59 3.73 4.79 -2.23
C TYR A 59 3.15 3.80 -3.24
N VAL A 60 3.43 3.93 -4.53
CA VAL A 60 2.97 2.96 -5.54
C VAL A 60 3.99 1.83 -5.76
N GLY A 61 5.29 2.14 -5.72
CA GLY A 61 6.35 1.15 -5.98
C GLY A 61 6.62 0.15 -4.85
N GLU A 62 6.50 0.58 -3.59
CA GLU A 62 6.77 -0.24 -2.39
C GLU A 62 5.69 -1.32 -2.14
N ASN A 63 4.65 -1.35 -2.96
CA ASN A 63 3.44 -2.13 -2.68
C ASN A 63 3.36 -3.42 -3.49
N ALA A 64 4.38 -3.81 -4.26
CA ALA A 64 4.30 -4.99 -5.13
C ALA A 64 4.03 -6.30 -4.37
N GLU A 65 4.67 -6.49 -3.21
CA GLU A 65 4.50 -7.68 -2.36
C GLU A 65 3.14 -7.69 -1.67
N SER A 66 2.71 -6.56 -1.09
CA SER A 66 1.37 -6.42 -0.50
C SER A 66 0.26 -6.49 -1.55
N THR A 67 0.50 -6.00 -2.77
CA THR A 67 -0.42 -6.15 -3.91
C THR A 67 -0.49 -7.61 -4.35
N ALA A 68 0.64 -8.33 -4.37
CA ALA A 68 0.65 -9.77 -4.64
C ALA A 68 -0.12 -10.55 -3.57
N GLU A 69 0.05 -10.23 -2.28
CA GLU A 69 -0.72 -10.81 -1.17
C GLU A 69 -2.21 -10.50 -1.26
N GLU A 70 -2.60 -9.26 -1.57
CA GLU A 70 -3.99 -8.86 -1.78
C GLU A 70 -4.60 -9.57 -2.99
N LEU A 71 -3.85 -9.70 -4.10
CA LEU A 71 -4.26 -10.47 -5.27
C LEU A 71 -4.42 -11.95 -4.94
N TRP A 72 -3.47 -12.55 -4.22
CA TRP A 72 -3.56 -13.95 -3.78
C TRP A 72 -4.77 -14.18 -2.86
N SER A 73 -5.01 -13.25 -1.95
CA SER A 73 -6.13 -13.29 -1.00
C SER A 73 -7.48 -13.08 -1.69
N ALA A 74 -7.56 -12.17 -2.67
CA ALA A 74 -8.77 -11.92 -3.46
C ALA A 74 -9.06 -13.04 -4.46
N LEU A 75 -8.02 -13.67 -5.01
CA LEU A 75 -8.14 -14.75 -5.99
C LEU A 75 -8.46 -16.10 -5.34
N GLY A 76 -8.30 -16.23 -4.02
CA GLY A 76 -8.66 -17.37 -3.17
C GLY A 76 -9.28 -18.55 -3.91
N ASP A 77 -8.45 -19.50 -4.34
CA ASP A 77 -8.80 -20.77 -4.97
C ASP A 77 -9.96 -20.74 -6.00
N LYS A 78 -10.02 -19.71 -6.85
CA LYS A 78 -11.03 -19.59 -7.93
C LYS A 78 -10.53 -19.97 -9.33
N LEU A 79 -9.36 -20.56 -9.43
CA LEU A 79 -8.80 -21.07 -10.68
C LEU A 79 -8.99 -22.58 -10.74
N GLY A 80 -10.17 -23.04 -11.17
CA GLY A 80 -10.38 -24.47 -11.39
C GLY A 80 -11.75 -24.89 -11.91
N ASP A 81 -12.83 -24.54 -11.20
CA ASP A 81 -14.07 -25.31 -11.36
C ASP A 81 -15.26 -24.49 -11.86
N LYS A 82 -15.20 -24.05 -13.12
CA LYS A 82 -16.42 -23.87 -13.91
C LYS A 82 -16.44 -24.87 -15.05
N GLN A 83 -17.03 -26.04 -14.79
CA GLN A 83 -17.53 -26.88 -15.86
C GLN A 83 -18.67 -26.14 -16.56
N VAL A 84 -18.39 -25.65 -17.77
CA VAL A 84 -19.43 -25.15 -18.67
C VAL A 84 -20.15 -26.38 -19.20
N VAL A 85 -21.35 -26.65 -18.67
CA VAL A 85 -22.26 -27.64 -19.25
C VAL A 85 -22.75 -27.04 -20.58
N ILE A 86 -22.24 -27.55 -21.70
CA ILE A 86 -22.73 -27.22 -23.03
C ILE A 86 -23.92 -28.13 -23.31
N GLU A 87 -25.14 -27.64 -23.10
CA GLU A 87 -26.34 -28.30 -23.62
C GLU A 87 -26.33 -28.17 -25.14
N LYS A 88 -26.10 -29.30 -25.82
CA LYS A 88 -26.26 -29.39 -27.28
C LYS A 88 -27.75 -29.48 -27.59
N GLU A 89 -28.36 -28.36 -27.94
CA GLU A 89 -29.67 -28.34 -28.57
C GLU A 89 -29.51 -28.85 -30.02
N ASN A 90 -29.83 -30.12 -30.22
CA ASN A 90 -29.75 -30.76 -31.53
C ASN A 90 -30.95 -30.35 -32.38
N SER A 91 -30.62 -29.87 -33.58
CA SER A 91 -31.48 -29.44 -34.67
C SER A 91 -32.81 -30.21 -34.82
N LYS A 92 -33.92 -29.47 -34.91
CA LYS A 92 -34.97 -29.74 -35.91
C LYS A 92 -35.59 -28.43 -36.40
N THR A 93 -35.38 -28.14 -37.67
CA THR A 93 -36.23 -27.26 -38.50
C THR A 93 -36.28 -27.86 -39.91
N PRO A 94 -37.34 -27.66 -40.70
CA PRO A 94 -38.69 -27.21 -40.39
C PRO A 94 -39.72 -28.36 -40.31
#